data_AF-A0A433HM32-F1
#
_entry.id   AF-A0A433HM32-F1
#
_cell.length_a   1.000
_cell.length_b   1.000
_cell.length_c   1.000
_cell.angle_alpha   90.00
_cell.angle_beta   90.00
_cell.angle_gamma   90.00
#
_symmetry.space_group_name_H-M   'P 1'
#
loop_
_entity.id
_entity.type
_entity.pdbx_description
1 polymer ?
#
loop_
_entity_poly.entity_id
_entity_poly.type
_entity_poly.pdbx_seq_one_letter_code
_entity_poly.pdbx_strand_id
1 'polypeptide(L)' 'MSKKCFAMGECLCGSVKYTILSTPVRMGQCHCDHCRKSTGTGHSSNAFFKKVMLR' A
#
# COMPACT_ATOMS: atom_id res chain seq x y z
N MET A 1 -15.45 21.02 -3.67
CA MET A 1 -15.25 20.31 -2.40
C MET A 1 -14.21 19.20 -2.58
N SER A 2 -12.96 19.48 -2.18
CA SER A 2 -11.82 18.56 -2.29
C SER A 2 -12.07 17.27 -1.53
N LYS A 3 -12.28 16.16 -2.26
CA LYS A 3 -12.26 14.82 -1.66
C LYS A 3 -10.89 14.64 -1.01
N LYS A 4 -10.85 14.42 0.32
CA LYS A 4 -9.63 14.15 1.08
C LYS A 4 -8.98 12.88 0.52
N CYS A 5 -8.01 13.06 -0.36
CA CYS A 5 -7.09 12.03 -0.82
C CYS A 5 -5.89 12.05 0.13
N PHE A 6 -5.69 10.98 0.89
CA PHE A 6 -4.53 10.79 1.75
C PHE A 6 -3.28 10.47 0.92
N ALA A 7 -3.41 9.57 -0.06
CA ALA A 7 -2.32 9.19 -0.95
C ALA A 7 -2.85 8.64 -2.28
N MET A 8 -2.05 8.76 -3.34
CA MET A 8 -2.28 8.13 -4.64
C MET A 8 -1.13 7.19 -4.95
N GLY A 9 -1.41 6.11 -5.66
CA GLY A 9 -0.39 5.17 -6.10
C GLY A 9 -0.78 4.47 -7.40
N GLU A 10 0.22 3.95 -8.09
CA GLU A 10 0.05 3.15 -9.28
C GLU A 10 1.02 1.98 -9.29
N CYS A 11 0.66 0.91 -10.00
CA CYS A 11 1.58 -0.20 -10.26
C CYS A 11 2.63 0.24 -11.28
N LEU A 12 3.84 -0.33 -11.20
CA LEU A 12 4.95 -0.01 -12.11
C LEU A 12 4.63 -0.27 -13.59
N CYS A 13 3.64 -1.12 -13.90
CA CYS A 13 3.18 -1.33 -15.27
C CYS A 13 2.24 -0.22 -15.78
N GLY A 14 1.79 0.70 -14.92
CA GLY A 14 0.88 1.80 -15.24
C GLY A 14 -0.60 1.42 -15.41
N SER A 15 -0.93 0.13 -15.52
CA SER A 15 -2.31 -0.33 -15.77
C SER A 15 -3.21 -0.25 -14.53
N VAL A 16 -2.63 -0.22 -13.33
CA VAL A 16 -3.39 -0.19 -12.06
C VAL A 16 -3.10 1.12 -11.35
N LYS A 17 -4.16 1.86 -11.04
CA LYS A 17 -4.10 3.14 -10.32
C LYS A 17 -5.10 3.09 -9.17
N TYR A 18 -4.73 3.62 -8.03
CA TYR A 18 -5.60 3.64 -6.85
C TYR A 18 -5.44 4.92 -6.05
N THR A 19 -6.53 5.28 -5.37
CA THR A 19 -6.58 6.44 -4.47
C THR A 19 -6.96 6.00 -3.07
N ILE A 20 -6.19 6.47 -2.08
CA ILE A 20 -6.37 6.19 -0.66
C ILE A 20 -6.95 7.43 0.01
N LEU A 21 -8.05 7.27 0.73
CA LEU A 21 -8.79 8.40 1.32
C LEU A 21 -8.44 8.68 2.80
N SER A 22 -7.73 7.76 3.47
CA SER A 22 -7.42 7.88 4.90
C SER A 22 -6.06 7.31 5.25
N THR A 23 -5.60 7.63 6.46
CA THR A 23 -4.39 7.05 7.04
C THR A 23 -4.51 5.52 7.19
N PRO A 24 -3.38 4.79 7.12
CA PRO A 24 -3.34 3.35 7.37
C PRO A 24 -3.66 3.03 8.83
N VAL A 25 -4.29 1.88 9.05
CA VAL A 25 -4.59 1.31 10.37
C VAL A 25 -3.31 0.82 11.05
N ARG A 26 -2.38 0.29 10.25
CA ARG A 26 -1.06 -0.19 10.70
C ARG A 26 -0.08 -0.09 9.56
N MET A 27 1.17 0.24 9.89
CA MET A 27 2.30 0.09 9.00
C MET A 27 3.37 -0.75 9.69
N GLY A 28 4.11 -1.52 8.92
CA GLY A 28 5.17 -2.36 9.49
C GLY A 28 6.07 -2.96 8.42
N GLN A 29 7.26 -3.35 8.87
CA GLN A 29 8.23 -4.04 8.06
C GLN A 29 8.10 -5.55 8.29
N CYS A 30 7.78 -6.29 7.23
CA CYS A 30 7.63 -7.74 7.31
C CYS A 30 8.92 -8.43 6.87
N HIS A 31 9.46 -9.28 7.76
CA HIS A 31 10.72 -10.01 7.55
C HIS A 31 10.53 -11.50 7.25
N CYS A 32 9.29 -11.97 7.09
CA CYS A 32 9.04 -13.38 6.81
C CYS A 32 9.66 -13.80 5.47
N ASP A 33 9.96 -15.10 5.33
CA ASP A 33 10.60 -15.64 4.11
C ASP A 33 9.81 -15.31 2.85
N HIS A 34 8.47 -15.33 2.93
CA HIS A 34 7.63 -15.01 1.78
C HIS A 34 7.84 -13.56 1.31
N CYS A 35 7.79 -12.59 2.22
CA CYS A 35 7.98 -11.19 1.88
C CYS A 35 9.39 -10.94 1.34
N ARG A 36 10.44 -11.48 1.98
CA ARG A 36 11.81 -11.32 1.48
C ARG A 36 12.01 -11.90 0.09
N LYS A 37 11.46 -13.10 -0.16
CA LYS A 37 11.56 -13.74 -1.49
C LYS A 37 10.77 -12.98 -2.55
N SER A 38 9.60 -12.45 -2.21
CA SER A 38 8.75 -11.71 -3.16
C SER A 38 9.36 -10.37 -3.58
N THR A 39 10.05 -9.67 -2.69
CA THR A 39 10.64 -8.35 -2.98
C THR A 39 12.13 -8.42 -3.34
N GLY A 40 12.81 -9.53 -3.03
CA GLY A 40 14.26 -9.67 -3.17
C GLY A 40 15.06 -8.85 -2.16
N THR A 41 14.40 -8.27 -1.14
CA THR A 41 15.01 -7.39 -0.13
C THR A 41 14.96 -8.02 1.27
N GLY A 42 15.59 -7.38 2.26
CA GLY A 42 15.57 -7.84 3.66
C GLY A 42 14.20 -7.77 4.36
N HIS A 43 13.26 -7.00 3.79
CA HIS A 43 11.89 -6.85 4.29
C HIS A 43 10.97 -6.23 3.23
N SER A 44 9.65 -6.36 3.44
CA SER A 44 8.63 -5.59 2.71
C SER A 44 8.00 -4.52 3.61
N SER A 45 7.84 -3.31 3.08
CA SER A 45 7.11 -2.20 3.73
C SER A 45 5.62 -2.34 3.46
N ASN A 46 4.85 -2.73 4.47
CA ASN A 46 3.42 -2.98 4.31
C ASN A 46 2.58 -1.94 5.05
N ALA A 47 1.51 -1.48 4.41
CA ALA A 47 0.50 -0.61 5.02
C ALA A 47 -0.89 -1.26 4.90
N PHE A 48 -1.62 -1.30 6.01
CA PHE A 48 -2.92 -1.94 6.10
C PHE A 48 -4.02 -0.88 6.17
N PHE A 49 -4.99 -0.95 5.26
CA PHE A 49 -6.13 -0.03 5.17
C PHE A 49 -7.45 -0.79 5.33
N LYS A 50 -8.55 -0.11 5.70
CA LYS A 50 -9.87 -0.75 5.63
C LYS A 50 -10.30 -0.85 4.17
N LYS A 51 -10.96 -1.96 3.82
CA LYS A 51 -11.41 -2.26 2.45
C LYS A 51 -12.23 -1.14 1.79
N VAL A 52 -13.02 -0.41 2.58
CA VAL A 52 -13.90 0.68 2.09
C VAL A 52 -13.15 1.96 1.69
N MET A 53 -11.82 1.99 1.81
CA MET A 53 -11.00 3.20 1.67
C MET A 53 -10.13 3.22 0.40
N LEU A 54 -10.21 2.17 -0.42
CA LEU A 54 -9.51 2.04 -1.71
C LEU A 54 -10.50 2.25 -2.85
N ARG A 55 -10.15 3.12 -3.79
CA ARG A 55 -10.84 3.34 -5.07
C ARG A 55 -9.88 3.14 -6.23
#